data_AF-A0A922D0W8-F1
#
_entry.id   AF-A0A922D0W8-F1
#
_cell.length_a   1.000
_cell.length_b   1.000
_cell.length_c   1.000
_cell.angle_alpha   90.00
_cell.angle_beta   90.00
_cell.angle_gamma   90.00
#
_symmetry.space_group_name_H-M   'P 1'
#
loop_
_entity.id
_entity.type
_entity.pdbx_description
1 polymer ?
#
loop_
_entity_poly.entity_id
_entity_poly.type
_entity_poly.pdbx_seq_one_letter_code
_entity_poly.pdbx_strand_id
1 'polypeptide(L)'
;MYSRSSFSGVIEDIPDIFVDNFMDTNKNAYFLSHCHTDHTEGLYRFKLVNDMARNGAKIYMTEESMKIVIYEAEKKRNYEIGDSIQSLKLGVSQIYSQP
;
A
#
# COMPACT_ATOMS: atom_id res chain seq x y z
N MET A 1 7.63 10.75 19.25
CA MET A 1 7.29 9.32 19.37
C MET A 1 6.46 8.96 18.14
N TYR A 2 7.02 8.23 17.18
CA TYR A 2 6.25 7.75 16.04
C TYR A 2 5.44 6.55 16.53
N SER A 3 4.10 6.69 16.52
CA SER A 3 3.18 5.57 16.70
C SER A 3 3.52 4.55 15.65
N ARG A 4 3.84 3.31 16.01
CA ARG A 4 3.79 2.19 15.06
C ARG A 4 2.34 1.72 15.03
N SER A 5 1.82 1.40 13.86
CA SER A 5 0.55 0.67 13.77
C SER A 5 0.60 -0.54 14.69
N SER A 6 -0.40 -0.70 15.56
CA SER A 6 -0.53 -1.87 16.43
C SER A 6 -0.93 -3.14 15.67
N PHE A 7 -1.29 -2.97 14.40
CA PHE A 7 -1.64 -4.03 13.47
C PHE A 7 -0.44 -4.39 12.60
N SER A 8 0.03 -5.63 12.69
CA SER A 8 1.19 -6.14 11.93
C SER A 8 0.85 -6.51 10.47
N GLY A 9 -0.31 -6.08 9.99
CA GLY A 9 -0.76 -6.27 8.62
C GLY A 9 -1.29 -7.66 8.26
N VAL A 10 -1.24 -8.62 9.18
CA VAL A 10 -1.77 -9.98 8.97
C VAL A 10 -3.26 -10.00 9.22
N ILE A 11 -4.02 -10.52 8.26
CA ILE A 11 -5.42 -10.92 8.45
C ILE A 11 -5.43 -12.44 8.49
N GLU A 12 -5.75 -13.04 9.63
CA GLU A 12 -5.69 -14.51 9.82
C GLU A 12 -6.55 -15.27 8.81
N ASP A 13 -7.70 -14.71 8.43
CA ASP A 13 -8.61 -15.29 7.45
C ASP A 13 -8.11 -15.21 6.00
N ILE A 14 -7.11 -14.35 5.73
CA ILE A 14 -6.55 -14.13 4.39
C ILE A 14 -5.00 -14.10 4.50
N PRO A 15 -4.35 -15.26 4.68
CA PRO A 15 -2.93 -15.32 5.03
C PRO A 15 -1.99 -14.84 3.91
N ASP A 16 -2.47 -14.77 2.67
CA ASP A 16 -1.68 -14.42 1.49
C ASP A 16 -1.60 -12.92 1.20
N ILE A 17 -2.13 -12.08 2.10
CA ILE A 17 -2.08 -10.62 1.99
C ILE A 17 -1.40 -9.97 3.19
N PHE A 18 -0.89 -8.76 2.96
CA PHE A 18 -0.53 -7.83 4.04
C PHE A 18 -1.27 -6.51 3.87
N VAL A 19 -1.56 -5.84 4.99
CA VAL A 19 -2.08 -4.46 5.01
C VAL A 19 -1.12 -3.59 5.80
N ASP A 20 -0.66 -2.47 5.24
CA ASP A 20 0.24 -1.50 5.89
C ASP A 20 1.57 -2.09 6.42
N ASN A 21 1.92 -3.31 6.00
CA ASN A 21 3.18 -3.96 6.32
C ASN A 21 3.88 -4.34 5.03
N PHE A 22 4.97 -3.62 4.74
CA PHE A 22 5.82 -3.82 3.57
C PHE A 22 7.24 -4.22 3.96
N MET A 23 7.45 -4.53 5.24
CA MET A 23 8.73 -4.96 5.78
C MET A 23 8.98 -6.44 5.55
N ASP A 24 7.91 -7.22 5.59
CA ASP A 24 7.88 -8.62 5.21
C ASP A 24 7.45 -8.76 3.74
N THR A 25 8.06 -9.70 3.04
CA THR A 25 7.88 -9.94 1.60
C THR A 25 7.43 -11.38 1.36
N ASN A 26 7.04 -11.73 0.14
CA ASN A 26 6.43 -13.03 -0.24
C ASN A 26 4.92 -13.17 0.03
N LYS A 27 4.17 -12.07 -0.02
CA LYS A 27 2.70 -12.13 -0.17
C LYS A 27 2.27 -11.98 -1.61
N ASN A 28 1.06 -12.45 -1.89
CA ASN A 28 0.43 -12.37 -3.21
C ASN A 28 -0.16 -10.97 -3.47
N ALA A 29 -0.55 -10.25 -2.41
CA ALA A 29 -1.03 -8.89 -2.49
C ALA A 29 -0.70 -8.09 -1.23
N TYR A 30 -0.60 -6.78 -1.39
CA TYR A 30 -0.43 -5.83 -0.29
C TYR A 30 -1.50 -4.76 -0.40
N PHE A 31 -1.92 -4.20 0.73
CA PHE A 31 -2.89 -3.10 0.78
C PHE A 31 -2.30 -1.96 1.58
N LEU A 32 -2.45 -0.74 1.08
CA LEU A 32 -2.18 0.48 1.85
C LEU A 32 -3.51 1.12 2.21
N SER A 33 -3.78 1.24 3.50
CA SER A 33 -5.01 1.86 4.00
C SER A 33 -5.00 3.38 3.82
N HIS A 34 -3.87 4.03 4.13
CA HIS A 34 -3.65 5.48 3.99
C HIS A 34 -2.16 5.85 4.12
N CYS A 35 -1.79 7.09 3.78
CA CYS A 35 -0.40 7.52 3.63
C CYS A 35 0.23 8.16 4.89
N HIS A 36 0.05 7.56 6.07
CA HIS A 36 0.82 7.96 7.26
C HIS A 36 2.16 7.21 7.33
N THR A 37 3.15 7.82 7.99
CA THR A 37 4.53 7.31 8.02
C THR A 37 4.65 5.93 8.65
N ASP A 38 3.80 5.61 9.61
CA ASP A 38 3.77 4.34 10.33
C ASP A 38 3.10 3.20 9.56
N HIS A 39 2.29 3.54 8.56
CA HIS A 39 1.66 2.59 7.64
C HIS A 39 2.44 2.40 6.33
N THR A 40 3.48 3.19 6.10
CA THR A 40 4.30 3.16 4.87
C THR A 40 5.71 2.62 5.11
N GLU A 41 5.97 2.04 6.30
CA GLU A 41 7.26 1.43 6.64
C GLU A 41 7.57 0.27 5.69
N GLY A 42 8.70 0.36 4.98
CA GLY A 42 9.13 -0.64 4.02
C GLY A 42 8.64 -0.45 2.58
N LEU A 43 7.66 0.44 2.35
CA LEU A 43 7.01 0.64 1.05
C LEU A 43 8.00 0.93 -0.09
N TYR A 44 9.04 1.72 0.18
CA TYR A 44 10.03 2.15 -0.81
C TYR A 44 11.30 1.28 -0.85
N ARG A 45 11.27 0.07 -0.29
CA ARG A 45 12.45 -0.81 -0.28
C ARG A 45 12.62 -1.50 -1.62
N PHE A 46 13.83 -1.48 -2.17
CA PHE A 46 14.20 -2.21 -3.39
C PHE A 46 13.87 -3.72 -3.30
N LYS A 47 14.03 -4.32 -2.11
CA LYS A 47 13.67 -5.72 -1.88
C LYS A 47 12.19 -6.00 -2.17
N LEU A 48 11.29 -5.14 -1.70
CA LEU A 48 9.84 -5.29 -1.91
C LEU A 48 9.52 -5.25 -3.41
N VAL A 49 10.04 -4.24 -4.12
CA VAL A 49 9.82 -4.07 -5.57
C VAL A 49 10.32 -5.30 -6.35
N ASN A 50 11.52 -5.79 -6.05
CA ASN A 50 12.06 -6.99 -6.71
C ASN A 50 11.24 -8.25 -6.43
N ASP A 51 10.80 -8.44 -5.19
CA ASP A 51 10.01 -9.61 -4.82
C ASP A 51 8.64 -9.57 -5.53
N MET A 52 8.00 -8.39 -5.59
CA MET A 52 6.76 -8.16 -6.36
C MET A 52 6.94 -8.39 -7.86
N ALA A 53 8.06 -7.93 -8.44
CA ALA A 53 8.36 -8.15 -9.85
C ALA A 53 8.52 -9.66 -10.18
N ARG A 54 9.02 -10.45 -9.22
CA ARG A 54 9.21 -11.91 -9.39
C ARG A 54 7.93 -12.71 -9.24
N ASN A 55 7.08 -12.36 -8.28
CA ASN A 55 5.88 -13.13 -7.96
C ASN A 55 4.59 -12.53 -8.55
N GLY A 56 4.66 -11.35 -9.18
CA GLY A 56 3.53 -10.66 -9.78
C GLY A 56 2.62 -9.95 -8.79
N ALA A 57 3.01 -9.85 -7.51
CA ALA A 57 2.22 -9.18 -6.49
C ALA A 57 2.08 -7.68 -6.75
N LYS A 58 1.00 -7.09 -6.24
CA LYS A 58 0.66 -5.68 -6.36
C LYS A 58 0.33 -5.06 -5.02
N ILE A 59 0.47 -3.74 -4.95
CA ILE A 59 0.03 -2.91 -3.83
C ILE A 59 -1.27 -2.22 -4.23
N TYR A 60 -2.34 -2.55 -3.52
CA TYR A 60 -3.66 -1.98 -3.71
C TYR A 60 -3.87 -0.80 -2.78
N MET A 61 -4.35 0.31 -3.32
CA MET A 61 -4.62 1.52 -2.55
C MET A 61 -5.64 2.42 -3.26
N THR A 62 -6.16 3.43 -2.58
CA THR A 62 -7.04 4.42 -3.21
C THR A 62 -6.29 5.27 -4.25
N GLU A 63 -7.00 5.88 -5.19
CA GLU A 63 -6.39 6.79 -6.18
C GLU A 63 -5.67 7.98 -5.52
N GLU A 64 -6.20 8.50 -4.41
CA GLU A 64 -5.58 9.57 -3.63
C GLU A 64 -4.27 9.11 -3.00
N SER A 65 -4.28 7.91 -2.40
CA SER A 65 -3.09 7.32 -1.80
C SER A 65 -2.01 7.06 -2.84
N MET A 66 -2.39 6.58 -4.03
CA MET A 66 -1.46 6.38 -5.15
C MET A 66 -0.76 7.67 -5.55
N LYS A 67 -1.50 8.78 -5.67
CA LYS A 67 -0.91 10.08 -6.01
C LYS A 67 0.12 10.53 -4.98
N ILE A 68 -0.17 10.35 -3.68
CA ILE A 68 0.75 10.69 -2.59
C ILE A 68 2.00 9.79 -2.66
N VAL A 69 1.82 8.48 -2.83
CA VAL A 69 2.92 7.52 -2.89
C VAL A 69 3.85 7.81 -4.07
N ILE A 70 3.30 8.10 -5.26
CA ILE A 70 4.08 8.44 -6.45
C ILE A 70 4.87 9.73 -6.23
N TYR A 71 4.23 10.78 -5.72
CA TYR A 71 4.90 12.06 -5.43
C TYR A 71 6.09 11.88 -4.47
N GLU A 72 5.93 11.08 -3.40
CA GLU A 72 7.02 10.78 -2.47
C GLU A 72 8.08 9.86 -3.08
N ALA A 73 7.69 8.94 -3.96
CA ALA A 73 8.60 8.05 -4.68
C ALA A 73 9.53 8.84 -5.61
N GLU A 74 8.98 9.81 -6.36
CA GLU A 74 9.74 10.71 -7.24
C GLU A 74 10.77 11.53 -6.44
N LYS A 75 10.37 12.10 -5.30
CA LYS A 75 11.28 12.82 -4.38
C LYS A 75 12.43 11.95 -3.89
N LYS A 76 12.17 10.65 -3.69
CA LYS A 76 13.16 9.64 -3.27
C LYS A 76 13.91 9.00 -4.44
N ARG A 77 13.63 9.39 -5.69
CA ARG A 77 14.17 8.79 -6.92
C ARG A 77 13.93 7.27 -7.03
N ASN A 78 12.78 6.81 -6.51
CA ASN A 78 12.36 5.40 -6.57
C ASN A 78 11.19 5.24 -7.54
N TYR A 79 11.47 5.21 -8.84
CA TYR A 79 10.44 5.19 -9.88
C TYR A 79 9.80 3.81 -10.08
N GLU A 80 10.50 2.74 -9.68
CA GLU A 80 10.11 1.34 -9.93
C GLU A 80 8.87 0.91 -9.14
N ILE A 81 8.54 1.60 -8.05
CA ILE A 81 7.34 1.29 -7.26
C ILE A 81 6.05 1.51 -8.05
N GLY A 82 6.05 2.43 -9.02
CA GLY A 82 4.86 2.79 -9.81
C GLY A 82 4.26 1.59 -10.56
N ASP A 83 5.11 0.73 -11.13
CA ASP A 83 4.69 -0.46 -11.88
C ASP A 83 4.01 -1.52 -10.99
N SER A 84 4.20 -1.43 -9.68
CA SER A 84 3.70 -2.37 -8.69
C SER A 84 2.42 -1.89 -7.99
N ILE A 85 1.94 -0.68 -8.29
CA ILE A 85 0.73 -0.12 -7.66
C ILE A 85 -0.51 -0.39 -8.54
N GLN A 86 -1.58 -0.85 -7.89
CA GLN A 86 -2.90 -0.99 -8.49
C GLN A 86 -3.88 -0.07 -7.75
N SER A 87 -4.42 0.94 -8.44
CA SER A 87 -5.44 1.79 -7.84
C SER A 87 -6.77 1.06 -7.71
N LEU A 88 -7.45 1.32 -6.59
CA LEU A 88 -8.83 0.96 -6.33
C LEU A 88 -9.68 2.22 -6.46
N LYS A 89 -10.65 2.19 -7.37
CA LYS A 89 -11.64 3.27 -7.48
C LYS A 89 -12.61 3.16 -6.31
N LEU A 90 -12.58 4.16 -5.43
CA LEU A 90 -13.66 4.35 -4.47
C LEU A 90 -14.93 4.72 -5.25
N GLY A 91 -16.01 3.98 -5.03
CA GLY A 91 -17.32 4.37 -5.55
C GLY A 91 -17.72 5.74 -4.99
N VAL A 92 -18.44 6.53 -5.79
CA VAL A 92 -19.02 7.78 -5.31
C VAL A 92 -20.00 7.47 -4.18
N SER A 93 -19.73 7.96 -2.97
CA SER A 93 -20.74 7.90 -1.90
C SER A 93 -21.93 8.74 -2.34
N GLN A 94 -23.08 8.10 -2.57
CA GLN A 94 -24.34 8.82 -2.68
C GLN A 94 -24.60 9.46 -1.32
N ILE A 95 -24.45 10.79 -1.26
CA ILE A 95 -24.95 11.56 -0.13
C ILE A 95 -26.47 11.48 -0.22
N TYR A 96 -27.07 10.55 0.54
CA TYR A 96 -28.50 10.60 0.79
C TYR A 96 -28.77 11.85 1.63
N SER A 97 -29.31 12.90 1.03
CA SER A 97 -29.93 13.98 1.78
C SER A 97 -31.08 13.37 2.58
N GLN A 98 -30.98 13.35 3.90
CA GLN A 98 -32.10 13.03 4.77
C GLN A 98 -33.21 14.10 4.57
N PRO A 99 -34.50 13.70 4.57
CA PRO A 99 -35.63 14.61 4.40
C PRO A 99 -35.78 15.61 5.54
#